data_AF-A0ABD0XCU4-F1
#
_entry.id   AF-A0ABD0XCU4-F1
#
_cell.length_a   1.000
_cell.length_b   1.000
_cell.length_c   1.000
_cell.angle_alpha   90.00
_cell.angle_beta   90.00
_cell.angle_gamma   90.00
#
_symmetry.space_group_name_H-M   'P 1'
#
loop_
_entity.id
_entity.type
_entity.pdbx_description
1 polymer ?
#
loop_
_entity_poly.entity_id
_entity_poly.type
_entity_poly.pdbx_seq_one_letter_code
_entity_poly.pdbx_strand_id
1 'polypeptide(L)'
;MMDQSKGLESSSGVNSPDPLVQEAYMMLNDYINYVIAGPYAHIGPAPTPTAAALRHAGDELLTRFPIFFRRWPRVFQDVTEASACPMLMSILDEHFAPTTTGGRQRDLAWSAVLSVYVLAGQMALHCQDKGMEAILPQLKECVGGYLESVICPEIREKGGWTGFVSRFGQKQDLESQVKKACCWTLFLLVTSILSYFLWKRVS
;
A
#
# COMPACT_ATOMS: atom_id res chain seq x y z
N MET A 1 20.89 -25.35 -30.03
CA MET A 1 19.58 -25.51 -29.38
C MET A 1 19.55 -24.48 -28.26
N MET A 2 18.84 -23.37 -28.48
CA MET A 2 18.79 -22.24 -27.56
C MET A 2 17.97 -22.61 -26.33
N ASP A 3 18.51 -22.37 -25.15
CA ASP A 3 17.75 -22.30 -23.91
C ASP A 3 17.95 -20.89 -23.32
N GLN A 4 17.10 -19.98 -23.77
CA GLN A 4 16.91 -18.67 -23.13
C GLN A 4 15.56 -18.72 -22.41
N SER A 5 15.50 -19.41 -21.29
CA SER A 5 14.52 -19.13 -20.25
C SER A 5 15.20 -18.32 -19.15
N LYS A 6 15.55 -17.08 -19.47
CA LYS A 6 15.81 -16.06 -18.45
C LYS A 6 14.46 -15.47 -18.11
N GLY A 7 14.04 -15.66 -16.86
CA GLY A 7 12.83 -15.08 -16.30
C GLY A 7 12.75 -13.60 -16.68
N LEU A 8 11.61 -13.23 -17.24
CA LEU A 8 11.23 -11.85 -17.47
C LEU A 8 10.90 -11.22 -16.10
N GLU A 9 11.89 -11.10 -15.22
CA GLU A 9 11.80 -10.25 -14.04
C GLU A 9 11.81 -8.80 -14.56
N SER A 10 10.61 -8.24 -14.73
CA SER A 10 10.37 -6.86 -15.12
C SER A 10 10.95 -5.93 -14.05
N SER A 11 12.24 -5.63 -14.22
CA SER A 11 13.10 -4.84 -13.35
C SER A 11 12.99 -3.33 -13.62
N SER A 12 12.12 -2.90 -14.55
CA SER A 12 12.28 -1.60 -15.21
C SER A 12 12.21 -0.41 -14.25
N GLY A 13 11.23 -0.39 -13.33
CA GLY A 13 11.06 0.75 -12.42
C GLY A 13 11.69 0.63 -11.04
N VAL A 14 11.90 -0.59 -10.52
CA VAL A 14 12.51 -0.80 -9.18
C VAL A 14 14.00 -0.38 -9.17
N ASN A 15 14.65 -0.45 -10.33
CA ASN A 15 16.04 -0.01 -10.53
C ASN A 15 16.13 1.40 -11.17
N SER A 16 15.04 2.17 -11.13
CA SER A 16 15.04 3.54 -11.63
C SER A 16 16.04 4.41 -10.85
N PRO A 17 16.81 5.30 -11.52
CA PRO A 17 17.67 6.26 -10.85
C PRO A 17 16.88 7.36 -10.12
N ASP A 18 15.59 7.51 -10.41
CA ASP A 18 14.72 8.45 -9.71
C ASP A 18 14.15 7.80 -8.44
N PRO A 19 14.48 8.32 -7.24
CA PRO A 19 14.01 7.74 -5.98
C PRO A 19 12.49 7.78 -5.81
N LEU A 20 11.79 8.75 -6.42
CA LEU A 20 10.32 8.80 -6.34
C LEU A 20 9.67 7.69 -7.15
N VAL A 21 10.22 7.43 -8.34
CA VAL A 21 9.77 6.35 -9.23
C VAL A 21 10.12 5.01 -8.60
N GLN A 22 11.35 4.84 -8.12
CA GLN A 22 11.77 3.64 -7.41
C GLN A 22 10.84 3.30 -6.23
N GLU A 23 10.53 4.28 -5.37
CA GLU A 23 9.60 4.09 -4.26
C GLU A 23 8.20 3.68 -4.75
N ALA A 24 7.69 4.29 -5.83
CA ALA A 24 6.38 3.96 -6.39
C ALA A 24 6.31 2.50 -6.86
N TYR A 25 7.34 2.02 -7.57
CA TYR A 25 7.41 0.62 -8.00
C TYR A 25 7.62 -0.34 -6.83
N MET A 26 8.41 0.04 -5.81
CA MET A 26 8.56 -0.77 -4.59
C MET A 26 7.23 -0.91 -3.86
N MET A 27 6.49 0.18 -3.66
CA MET A 27 5.16 0.19 -3.07
C MET A 27 4.18 -0.68 -3.87
N LEU A 28 4.18 -0.55 -5.20
CA LEU A 28 3.29 -1.31 -6.08
C LEU A 28 3.54 -2.82 -5.99
N ASN A 29 4.80 -3.22 -6.12
CA ASN A 29 5.20 -4.62 -6.04
C ASN A 29 4.87 -5.22 -4.68
N ASP A 30 5.21 -4.49 -3.61
CA ASP A 30 4.91 -4.88 -2.25
C ASP A 30 3.41 -5.04 -2.02
N TYR A 31 2.61 -4.05 -2.42
CA TYR A 31 1.17 -4.05 -2.16
C TYR A 31 0.43 -5.11 -2.97
N ILE A 32 0.79 -5.34 -4.23
CA ILE A 32 0.19 -6.43 -5.02
C ILE A 32 0.52 -7.78 -4.36
N ASN A 33 1.79 -8.02 -4.01
CA ASN A 33 2.18 -9.25 -3.31
C ASN A 33 1.46 -9.40 -1.97
N TYR A 34 1.26 -8.29 -1.26
CA TYR A 34 0.53 -8.23 0.00
C TYR A 34 -0.91 -8.70 -0.13
N VAL A 35 -1.65 -8.14 -1.10
CA VAL A 35 -3.06 -8.46 -1.29
C VAL A 35 -3.26 -9.89 -1.78
N ILE A 36 -2.44 -10.37 -2.73
CA ILE A 36 -2.60 -11.71 -3.33
C ILE A 36 -2.20 -12.86 -2.39
N ALA A 37 -1.33 -12.61 -1.40
CA ALA A 37 -1.00 -13.67 -0.44
C ALA A 37 -2.15 -13.91 0.56
N GLY A 38 -3.05 -12.93 0.70
CA GLY A 38 -4.21 -13.02 1.55
C GLY A 38 -3.91 -12.89 3.05
N PRO A 39 -4.95 -12.86 3.89
CA PRO A 39 -4.85 -12.49 5.31
C PRO A 39 -4.14 -13.54 6.18
N TYR A 40 -3.94 -14.75 5.67
CA TYR A 40 -3.31 -15.85 6.42
C TYR A 40 -1.84 -16.06 6.06
N ALA A 41 -1.32 -15.33 5.06
CA ALA A 41 0.08 -15.44 4.67
C ALA A 41 0.98 -14.61 5.60
N HIS A 42 2.08 -15.21 6.05
CA HIS A 42 3.13 -14.49 6.74
C HIS A 42 3.97 -13.69 5.75
N ILE A 43 3.51 -12.48 5.45
CA ILE A 43 4.33 -11.51 4.71
C ILE A 43 5.21 -10.78 5.72
N GLY A 44 6.50 -10.68 5.37
CA GLY A 44 7.47 -9.91 6.14
C GLY A 44 7.10 -8.43 6.32
N PRO A 45 7.90 -7.68 7.09
CA PRO A 45 7.70 -6.25 7.23
C PRO A 45 7.72 -5.58 5.84
N ALA A 46 6.95 -4.50 5.70
CA ALA A 46 6.96 -3.73 4.46
C ALA A 46 8.37 -3.17 4.20
N PRO A 47 8.82 -3.11 2.94
CA PRO A 47 10.19 -2.72 2.58
C PRO A 47 10.49 -1.25 2.92
N THR A 48 9.47 -0.40 2.93
CA THR A 48 9.59 1.03 3.19
C THR A 48 8.45 1.54 4.09
N PRO A 49 8.62 2.69 4.77
CA PRO A 49 7.55 3.33 5.53
C PRO A 49 6.33 3.68 4.67
N THR A 50 6.53 4.04 3.41
CA THR A 50 5.44 4.35 2.48
C THR A 50 4.67 3.11 2.08
N ALA A 51 5.36 1.98 1.85
CA ALA A 51 4.72 0.68 1.64
C ALA A 51 3.94 0.24 2.89
N ALA A 52 4.48 0.44 4.09
CA ALA A 52 3.77 0.17 5.34
C ALA A 52 2.49 1.02 5.48
N ALA A 53 2.58 2.31 5.16
CA ALA A 53 1.44 3.22 5.14
C ALA A 53 0.38 2.79 4.12
N LEU A 54 0.81 2.32 2.95
CA LEU A 54 -0.07 1.83 1.90
C LEU A 54 -0.81 0.57 2.32
N ARG A 55 -0.12 -0.44 2.88
CA ARG A 55 -0.79 -1.64 3.43
C ARG A 55 -1.84 -1.26 4.46
N HIS A 56 -1.45 -0.44 5.45
CA HIS A 56 -2.35 0.02 6.51
C HIS A 56 -3.59 0.75 5.98
N ALA A 57 -3.39 1.74 5.10
CA ALA A 57 -4.51 2.52 4.58
C ALA A 57 -5.36 1.73 3.56
N GLY A 58 -4.77 0.81 2.82
CA GLY A 58 -5.49 -0.12 1.95
C GLY A 58 -6.43 -1.02 2.77
N ASP A 59 -5.94 -1.64 3.83
CA ASP A 59 -6.73 -2.48 4.73
C ASP A 59 -7.84 -1.67 5.43
N GLU A 60 -7.51 -0.47 5.92
CA GLU A 60 -8.46 0.43 6.56
C GLU A 60 -9.58 0.82 5.58
N LEU A 61 -9.24 1.11 4.32
CA LEU A 61 -10.19 1.46 3.28
C LEU A 61 -11.12 0.29 2.94
N LEU A 62 -10.56 -0.90 2.73
CA LEU A 62 -11.34 -2.12 2.42
C LEU A 62 -12.26 -2.50 3.60
N THR A 63 -11.77 -2.35 4.83
CA THR A 63 -12.52 -2.68 6.05
C THR A 63 -13.64 -1.68 6.33
N ARG A 64 -13.39 -0.37 6.16
CA ARG A 64 -14.39 0.67 6.46
C ARG A 64 -15.42 0.87 5.36
N PHE A 65 -15.09 0.56 4.11
CA PHE A 65 -15.96 0.82 2.96
C PHE A 65 -16.28 -0.46 2.15
N PRO A 66 -16.73 -1.55 2.80
CA PRO A 66 -16.90 -2.84 2.14
C PRO A 66 -17.93 -2.79 1.01
N ILE A 67 -18.88 -1.86 1.06
CA ILE A 67 -19.94 -1.70 0.05
C ILE A 67 -19.38 -1.29 -1.31
N PHE A 68 -18.37 -0.42 -1.34
CA PHE A 68 -17.76 0.02 -2.60
C PHE A 68 -17.04 -1.15 -3.28
N PHE A 69 -16.28 -1.93 -2.52
CA PHE A 69 -15.48 -3.04 -3.02
C PHE A 69 -16.30 -4.29 -3.37
N ARG A 70 -17.47 -4.50 -2.74
CA ARG A 70 -18.39 -5.59 -3.10
C ARG A 70 -18.87 -5.56 -4.56
N ARG A 71 -18.83 -4.40 -5.23
CA ARG A 71 -19.21 -4.28 -6.64
C ARG A 71 -18.10 -4.66 -7.61
N TRP A 72 -16.85 -4.72 -7.15
CA TRP A 72 -15.69 -4.89 -8.01
C TRP A 72 -15.63 -6.24 -8.71
N PRO A 73 -16.01 -7.37 -8.07
CA PRO A 73 -16.13 -8.64 -8.79
C PRO A 73 -17.09 -8.60 -9.98
N ARG A 74 -18.09 -7.70 -9.95
CA ARG A 74 -18.99 -7.47 -11.11
C ARG A 74 -18.36 -6.57 -12.16
N VAL A 75 -17.64 -5.52 -11.73
CA VAL A 75 -16.91 -4.63 -12.66
C VAL A 75 -15.86 -5.40 -13.44
N PHE A 76 -15.20 -6.38 -12.80
CA PHE A 76 -14.15 -7.19 -13.42
C PHE A 76 -14.65 -8.51 -14.01
N GLN A 77 -15.96 -8.75 -14.03
CA GLN A 77 -16.51 -10.07 -14.39
C GLN A 77 -16.06 -10.55 -15.78
N ASP A 78 -15.90 -9.63 -16.73
CA ASP A 78 -15.50 -9.91 -18.12
C ASP A 78 -14.00 -9.63 -18.37
N VAL A 79 -13.20 -9.47 -17.31
CA VAL A 79 -11.75 -9.28 -17.43
C VAL A 79 -11.10 -10.61 -17.83
N THR A 80 -10.25 -10.52 -18.84
CA THR A 80 -9.38 -11.60 -19.31
C THR A 80 -7.93 -11.14 -19.16
N GLU A 81 -6.98 -12.07 -19.28
CA GLU A 81 -5.54 -11.73 -19.28
C GLU A 81 -5.21 -10.61 -20.27
N ALA A 82 -5.79 -10.66 -21.48
CA ALA A 82 -5.56 -9.66 -22.52
C ALA A 82 -6.21 -8.29 -22.22
N SER A 83 -7.26 -8.24 -21.40
CA SER A 83 -8.02 -7.02 -21.14
C SER A 83 -7.75 -6.39 -19.77
N ALA A 84 -7.06 -7.08 -18.86
CA ALA A 84 -6.82 -6.60 -17.49
C ALA A 84 -6.05 -5.25 -17.45
N CYS A 85 -4.90 -5.16 -18.13
CA CYS A 85 -4.15 -3.91 -18.22
C CYS A 85 -4.95 -2.79 -18.92
N PRO A 86 -5.49 -2.98 -20.14
CA PRO A 86 -6.27 -1.95 -20.82
C PRO A 86 -7.47 -1.45 -20.02
N MET A 87 -8.22 -2.35 -19.37
CA MET A 87 -9.35 -1.96 -18.54
C MET A 87 -8.91 -1.15 -17.33
N LEU A 88 -7.86 -1.60 -16.63
CA LEU A 88 -7.34 -0.88 -15.48
C LEU A 88 -6.87 0.53 -15.88
N MET A 89 -6.12 0.67 -16.97
CA MET A 89 -5.67 1.97 -17.46
C MET A 89 -6.86 2.88 -17.82
N SER A 90 -7.89 2.33 -18.48
CA SER A 90 -9.11 3.08 -18.81
C SER A 90 -9.82 3.63 -17.56
N ILE A 91 -9.95 2.81 -16.50
CA ILE A 91 -10.55 3.25 -15.23
C ILE A 91 -9.68 4.32 -14.57
N LEU A 92 -8.35 4.16 -14.64
CA LEU A 92 -7.43 5.12 -14.06
C LEU A 92 -7.46 6.46 -14.79
N ASP A 93 -7.47 6.45 -16.12
CA ASP A 93 -7.57 7.66 -16.94
C ASP A 93 -8.89 8.39 -16.71
N GLU A 94 -10.02 7.68 -16.63
CA GLU A 94 -11.33 8.30 -16.41
C GLU A 94 -11.42 9.02 -15.06
N HIS A 95 -10.82 8.45 -14.00
CA HIS A 95 -10.97 8.95 -12.64
C HIS A 95 -9.81 9.79 -12.13
N PHE A 96 -8.61 9.63 -12.70
CA PHE A 96 -7.38 10.21 -12.17
C PHE A 96 -6.55 10.96 -13.21
N ALA A 97 -6.91 10.94 -14.50
CA ALA A 97 -6.24 11.83 -15.45
C ALA A 97 -6.46 13.30 -15.05
N PRO A 98 -5.45 14.18 -15.25
CA PRO A 98 -5.56 15.58 -14.93
C PRO A 98 -6.68 16.23 -15.75
N THR A 99 -7.86 16.39 -15.15
CA THR A 99 -8.97 17.11 -15.78
C THR A 99 -8.71 18.60 -15.67
N THR A 100 -8.24 19.22 -16.75
CA THR A 100 -8.17 20.68 -16.88
C THR A 100 -9.56 21.25 -17.10
N THR A 101 -10.36 21.34 -16.04
CA THR A 101 -11.63 22.08 -16.08
C THR A 101 -11.36 23.55 -15.78
N GLY A 102 -11.38 24.41 -16.80
CA GLY A 102 -11.37 25.86 -16.62
C GLY A 102 -10.02 26.48 -16.21
N GLY A 103 -8.90 25.91 -16.65
CA GLY A 103 -7.56 26.52 -16.51
C GLY A 103 -6.92 26.39 -15.12
N ARG A 104 -7.54 25.70 -14.16
CA ARG A 104 -6.96 25.39 -12.85
C ARG A 104 -6.69 23.88 -12.77
N GLN A 105 -5.42 23.49 -12.71
CA GLN A 105 -5.02 22.11 -12.46
C GLN A 105 -5.55 21.69 -11.09
N ARG A 106 -6.25 20.55 -11.04
CA ARG A 106 -6.78 20.02 -9.78
C ARG A 106 -5.67 19.26 -9.08
N ASP A 107 -5.23 19.76 -7.92
CA ASP A 107 -4.19 19.10 -7.12
C ASP A 107 -4.55 17.62 -6.90
N LEU A 108 -3.65 16.72 -7.26
CA LEU A 108 -3.82 15.28 -7.04
C LEU A 108 -3.95 15.02 -5.52
N ALA A 109 -5.07 14.48 -5.06
CA ALA A 109 -5.25 14.16 -3.65
C ALA A 109 -4.49 12.89 -3.26
N TRP A 110 -3.95 12.82 -2.03
CA TRP A 110 -3.32 11.59 -1.54
C TRP A 110 -4.27 10.38 -1.54
N SER A 111 -5.57 10.60 -1.33
CA SER A 111 -6.60 9.56 -1.45
C SER A 111 -6.78 9.04 -2.87
N ALA A 112 -6.54 9.88 -3.88
CA ALA A 112 -6.55 9.44 -5.28
C ALA A 112 -5.36 8.51 -5.53
N VAL A 113 -4.16 8.90 -5.07
CA VAL A 113 -2.96 8.06 -5.13
C VAL A 113 -3.19 6.70 -4.45
N LEU A 114 -3.74 6.70 -3.23
CA LEU A 114 -4.12 5.46 -2.53
C LEU A 114 -5.07 4.60 -3.37
N SER A 115 -6.06 5.22 -4.01
CA SER A 115 -7.07 4.51 -4.79
C SER A 115 -6.47 3.79 -6.02
N VAL A 116 -5.44 4.37 -6.66
CA VAL A 116 -4.71 3.72 -7.77
C VAL A 116 -4.11 2.39 -7.32
N TYR A 117 -3.38 2.38 -6.20
CA TYR A 117 -2.77 1.16 -5.67
C TYR A 117 -3.81 0.13 -5.22
N VAL A 118 -4.85 0.58 -4.51
CA VAL A 118 -5.93 -0.31 -4.06
C VAL A 118 -6.62 -0.95 -5.26
N LEU A 119 -6.91 -0.17 -6.29
CA LEU A 119 -7.54 -0.63 -7.53
C LEU A 119 -6.68 -1.68 -8.24
N ALA A 120 -5.38 -1.42 -8.37
CA ALA A 120 -4.43 -2.38 -8.92
C ALA A 120 -4.36 -3.68 -8.09
N GLY A 121 -4.36 -3.59 -6.75
CA GLY A 121 -4.38 -4.76 -5.87
C GLY A 121 -5.66 -5.59 -6.00
N GLN A 122 -6.83 -4.96 -6.15
CA GLN A 122 -8.09 -5.67 -6.38
C GLN A 122 -8.14 -6.35 -7.76
N MET A 123 -7.58 -5.71 -8.79
CA MET A 123 -7.44 -6.33 -10.11
C MET A 123 -6.51 -7.55 -10.05
N ALA A 124 -5.37 -7.43 -9.36
CA ALA A 124 -4.43 -8.53 -9.17
C ALA A 124 -5.07 -9.72 -8.43
N LEU A 125 -5.82 -9.45 -7.36
CA LEU A 125 -6.55 -10.48 -6.62
C LEU A 125 -7.59 -11.17 -7.51
N HIS A 126 -8.34 -10.40 -8.31
CA HIS A 126 -9.30 -10.96 -9.26
C HIS A 126 -8.63 -11.87 -10.30
N CYS A 127 -7.49 -11.46 -10.84
CA CYS A 127 -6.72 -12.29 -11.77
C CYS A 127 -6.26 -13.59 -11.11
N GLN A 128 -5.74 -13.53 -9.89
CA GLN A 128 -5.31 -14.72 -9.14
C GLN A 128 -6.48 -15.68 -8.87
N ASP A 129 -7.61 -15.17 -8.38
CA ASP A 129 -8.82 -15.97 -8.09
C ASP A 129 -9.37 -16.71 -9.33
N LYS A 130 -9.09 -16.18 -10.53
CA LYS A 130 -9.49 -16.75 -11.82
C LYS A 130 -8.41 -17.64 -12.47
N GLY A 131 -7.28 -17.85 -11.80
CA GLY A 131 -6.14 -18.62 -12.33
C GLY A 131 -5.35 -17.89 -13.42
N MET A 132 -5.51 -16.57 -13.53
CA MET A 132 -4.83 -15.70 -14.51
C MET A 132 -3.51 -15.14 -13.93
N GLU A 133 -2.71 -15.97 -13.27
CA GLU A 133 -1.50 -15.50 -12.57
C GLU A 133 -0.41 -15.01 -13.54
N ALA A 134 -0.43 -15.50 -14.79
CA ALA A 134 0.54 -15.13 -15.83
C ALA A 134 0.50 -13.63 -16.17
N ILE A 135 -0.63 -12.95 -15.96
CA ILE A 135 -0.75 -11.51 -16.24
C ILE A 135 -0.18 -10.62 -15.12
N LEU A 136 0.05 -11.16 -13.91
CA LEU A 136 0.45 -10.34 -12.75
C LEU A 136 1.76 -9.53 -12.95
N PRO A 137 2.82 -10.07 -13.58
CA PRO A 137 4.02 -9.30 -13.88
C PRO A 137 3.73 -8.14 -14.85
N GLN A 138 2.95 -8.40 -15.90
CA GLN A 138 2.57 -7.37 -16.86
C GLN A 138 1.67 -6.31 -16.22
N LEU A 139 0.76 -6.70 -15.34
CA LEU A 139 -0.10 -5.77 -14.59
C LEU A 139 0.73 -4.80 -13.75
N LYS A 140 1.74 -5.30 -13.04
CA LYS A 140 2.70 -4.49 -12.28
C LYS A 140 3.44 -3.49 -13.18
N GLU A 141 3.84 -3.92 -14.37
CA GLU A 141 4.52 -3.05 -15.34
C GLU A 141 3.59 -1.96 -15.89
N CYS A 142 2.36 -2.33 -16.30
CA CYS A 142 1.36 -1.38 -16.79
C CYS A 142 1.07 -0.28 -15.75
N VAL A 143 0.79 -0.68 -14.50
CA VAL A 143 0.50 0.26 -13.42
C VAL A 143 1.75 1.05 -13.02
N GLY A 144 2.92 0.41 -13.02
CA GLY A 144 4.19 1.09 -12.77
C GLY A 144 4.46 2.21 -13.77
N GLY A 145 4.24 1.97 -15.06
CA GLY A 145 4.38 2.99 -16.11
C GLY A 145 3.39 4.14 -15.93
N TYR A 146 2.16 3.86 -15.49
CA TYR A 146 1.18 4.90 -15.15
C TYR A 146 1.62 5.74 -13.93
N LEU A 147 2.10 5.08 -12.86
CA LEU A 147 2.62 5.76 -11.68
C LEU A 147 3.79 6.66 -12.04
N GLU A 148 4.71 6.19 -12.88
CA GLU A 148 5.88 6.94 -13.33
C GLU A 148 5.52 8.16 -14.18
N SER A 149 4.61 7.99 -15.14
CA SER A 149 4.28 9.04 -16.12
C SER A 149 3.26 10.06 -15.61
N VAL A 150 2.31 9.65 -14.75
CA VAL A 150 1.19 10.49 -14.31
C VAL A 150 1.31 10.89 -12.85
N ILE A 151 1.63 9.96 -11.96
CA ILE A 151 1.57 10.20 -10.51
C ILE A 151 2.87 10.81 -9.97
N CYS A 152 4.03 10.28 -10.36
CA CYS A 152 5.32 10.74 -9.86
C CYS A 152 5.62 12.22 -10.12
N PRO A 153 5.25 12.83 -11.27
CA PRO A 153 5.37 14.28 -11.46
C PRO A 153 4.61 15.08 -10.39
N GLU A 154 3.36 14.71 -10.12
CA GLU A 154 2.51 15.35 -9.08
C GLU A 154 3.07 15.13 -7.67
N ILE A 155 3.63 13.95 -7.40
CA ILE A 155 4.29 13.68 -6.11
C ILE A 155 5.54 14.54 -5.93
N ARG A 156 6.30 14.77 -7.00
CA ARG A 156 7.49 15.62 -6.98
C ARG A 156 7.13 17.06 -6.60
N GLU A 157 6.05 17.59 -7.17
CA GLU A 157 5.54 18.93 -6.82
C GLU A 157 5.08 19.03 -5.36
N LYS A 158 4.61 17.92 -4.77
CA LYS A 158 4.23 17.84 -3.35
C LYS A 158 5.41 17.65 -2.39
N GLY A 159 6.64 17.61 -2.88
CA GLY A 159 7.83 17.41 -2.05
C GLY A 159 8.11 15.94 -1.69
N GLY A 160 7.55 14.99 -2.45
CA GLY A 160 7.80 13.56 -2.31
C GLY A 160 6.77 12.79 -1.47
N TRP A 161 7.10 11.54 -1.15
CA TRP A 161 6.19 10.58 -0.51
C TRP A 161 5.93 10.82 0.99
N THR A 162 6.65 11.74 1.62
CA THR A 162 6.52 12.04 3.06
C THR A 162 5.11 12.49 3.45
N GLY A 163 4.43 13.23 2.56
CA GLY A 163 3.03 13.64 2.76
C GLY A 163 2.07 12.45 2.79
N PHE A 164 2.32 11.41 1.99
CA PHE A 164 1.55 10.17 2.00
C PHE A 164 1.71 9.45 3.35
N VAL A 165 2.95 9.28 3.82
CA VAL A 165 3.23 8.64 5.12
C VAL A 165 2.60 9.42 6.27
N SER A 166 2.69 10.74 6.27
CA SER A 166 2.06 11.58 7.29
C SER A 166 0.53 11.41 7.32
N ARG A 167 -0.08 11.23 6.14
CA ARG A 167 -1.54 11.13 5.99
C ARG A 167 -2.10 9.75 6.31
N PHE A 168 -1.37 8.68 5.97
CA PHE A 168 -1.86 7.30 5.95
C PHE A 168 -1.03 6.31 6.75
N GLY A 169 0.17 6.70 7.16
CA GLY A 169 1.01 5.90 8.05
C GLY A 169 0.26 5.59 9.33
N GLN A 170 0.51 4.39 9.87
CA GLN A 170 -0.02 4.00 11.15
C GLN A 170 0.50 5.00 12.19
N LYS A 171 -0.39 5.84 12.72
CA LYS A 171 -0.04 6.74 13.81
C LYS A 171 0.35 5.83 14.96
N GLN A 172 1.60 5.94 15.43
CA GLN A 172 1.99 5.25 16.65
C GLN A 172 0.96 5.61 17.70
N ASP A 173 0.24 4.59 18.14
CA ASP A 173 -0.88 4.75 19.02
C ASP A 173 -0.35 5.37 20.31
N LEU A 174 -0.55 6.68 20.46
CA LEU A 174 -0.18 7.44 21.64
C LEU A 174 -0.77 6.74 22.88
N GLU A 175 -1.94 6.12 22.70
CA GLU A 175 -2.60 5.29 23.69
C GLU A 175 -1.79 4.03 24.07
N SER A 176 -1.14 3.36 23.11
CA SER A 176 -0.25 2.22 23.37
C SER A 176 1.03 2.62 24.12
N GLN A 177 1.62 3.78 23.78
CA GLN A 177 2.75 4.32 24.53
C GLN A 177 2.35 4.76 25.95
N VAL A 178 1.21 5.43 26.10
CA VAL A 178 0.68 5.86 27.41
C VAL A 178 0.32 4.63 28.26
N LYS A 179 -0.32 3.60 27.68
CA LYS A 179 -0.60 2.34 28.36
C LYS A 179 0.68 1.67 28.84
N LYS A 180 1.72 1.60 28.00
CA LYS A 180 3.03 1.07 28.42
C LYS A 180 3.62 1.89 29.56
N ALA A 181 3.68 3.22 29.44
CA ALA A 181 4.21 4.09 30.47
C ALA A 181 3.47 3.95 31.81
N CYS A 182 2.13 3.89 31.76
CA CYS A 182 1.28 3.67 32.94
C CYS A 182 1.51 2.29 33.57
N CYS A 183 1.64 1.24 32.76
CA CYS A 183 1.96 -0.10 33.27
C CYS A 183 3.32 -0.13 33.98
N TRP A 184 4.34 0.55 33.43
CA TRP A 184 5.66 0.63 34.06
C TRP A 184 5.64 1.40 35.39
N THR A 185 4.92 2.52 35.47
CA THR A 185 4.81 3.29 36.72
C THR A 185 4.06 2.49 37.79
N LEU A 186 2.99 1.79 37.42
CA LEU A 186 2.23 0.96 38.34
C LEU A 186 3.08 -0.20 38.88
N PHE A 187 3.90 -0.83 38.02
CA PHE A 187 4.81 -1.88 38.43
C PHE A 187 5.87 -1.38 39.43
N LEU A 188 6.46 -0.21 39.17
CA LEU A 188 7.45 0.42 40.07
C LEU A 188 6.84 0.81 41.42
N LEU A 189 5.59 1.29 41.43
CA LEU A 189 4.90 1.61 42.67
C LEU A 189 4.62 0.34 43.49
N VAL A 190 4.18 -0.73 42.86
CA VAL A 190 3.93 -2.01 43.54
C VAL A 190 5.22 -2.59 44.11
N THR A 191 6.32 -2.59 43.35
CA THR A 191 7.61 -3.09 43.85
C THR A 191 8.14 -2.25 45.00
N SER A 192 7.95 -0.93 44.96
CA SER A 192 8.33 -0.01 46.04
C SER A 192 7.48 -0.21 47.31
N ILE A 193 6.18 -0.42 47.16
CA ILE A 193 5.28 -0.71 48.29
C ILE A 193 5.66 -2.05 48.94
N LEU A 194 5.88 -3.09 48.12
CA LEU A 194 6.27 -4.42 48.61
C LEU A 194 7.62 -4.38 49.32
N SER A 195 8.62 -3.68 48.77
CA SER A 195 9.93 -3.55 49.43
C SER A 195 9.85 -2.79 50.75
N TYR A 196 9.02 -1.74 50.84
CA TYR A 196 8.75 -1.03 52.09
C TYR A 196 8.10 -1.94 53.14
N PHE A 197 7.09 -2.73 52.77
CA PHE A 197 6.44 -3.67 53.69
C PHE A 197 7.39 -4.76 54.19
N LEU A 198 8.27 -5.27 53.31
CA LEU A 198 9.28 -6.25 53.70
C LEU A 198 10.32 -5.65 54.64
N TRP A 199 10.80 -4.43 54.36
CA TRP A 199 11.70 -3.70 55.26
C TRP A 199 11.10 -3.48 56.65
N LYS A 200 9.84 -3.02 56.69
CA LYS A 200 9.11 -2.76 57.93
C LYS A 200 8.79 -4.02 58.73
N ARG A 201 8.72 -5.20 58.09
CA ARG A 201 8.53 -6.49 58.79
C ARG A 201 9.83 -7.05 59.38
N VAL A 202 10.98 -6.67 58.84
CA VAL A 202 12.29 -7.19 59.26
C VAL A 202 12.94 -6.29 60.33
N SER A 203 12.59 -5.00 60.36
CA SER A 203 12.94 -4.06 61.44
C SER A 203 11.97 -4.13 62.62
#